data_AF-A0A7S3F6P3-F1
#
_entry.id   AF-A0A7S3F6P3-F1
#
_cell.length_a   1.000
_cell.length_b   1.000
_cell.length_c   1.000
_cell.angle_alpha   90.00
_cell.angle_beta   90.00
_cell.angle_gamma   90.00
#
_symmetry.space_group_name_H-M   'P 1'
#
loop_
_entity.id
_entity.type
_entity.pdbx_description
1 polymer ?
#
loop_
_entity_poly.entity_id
_entity_poly.type
_entity_poly.pdbx_seq_one_letter_code
_entity_poly.pdbx_strand_id
1 'polypeptide(L)'
;RNPMVEDDGVPVRRRMKRARENTEGPLIFLDVDGVLNCAASRAAAANLYLTEKITWEQKLAADAAAPSLLTNLVSLIQQTEAKVVLSSTWRLADRTRDVIEERLRASNIEIIGVTPEATPSDDCAGADGEFSPEVERAIEIMRWLQVECAVESPWIAIDDMDLVGEGGGRMQAAHFVHTDDGQGLTPAKAEEAAEKLLAQRGKEMLASACGDAGDCQGESDSRVRREADREGTASANYTVAVSTA
;
A
#
# COMPACT_ATOMS: atom_id res chain seq x y z
N ARG A 1 -8.02 -2.91 -39.23
CA ARG A 1 -8.68 -2.05 -38.22
C ARG A 1 -7.62 -1.75 -37.16
N ASN A 2 -7.33 -0.48 -36.93
CA ASN A 2 -6.31 -0.03 -35.98
C ASN A 2 -6.87 -0.18 -34.55
N PRO A 3 -6.25 -0.92 -33.62
CA PRO A 3 -6.84 -1.23 -32.31
C PRO A 3 -6.65 -0.09 -31.29
N MET A 4 -6.55 1.17 -31.74
CA MET A 4 -5.99 2.26 -30.93
C MET A 4 -6.96 3.42 -30.67
N VAL A 5 -8.27 3.20 -30.79
CA VAL A 5 -9.27 4.21 -30.45
C VAL A 5 -10.45 3.55 -29.71
N GLU A 6 -10.55 3.83 -28.42
CA GLU A 6 -11.78 3.71 -27.63
C GLU A 6 -12.13 5.08 -27.02
N ASP A 7 -13.30 5.18 -26.41
CA ASP A 7 -14.44 6.08 -26.70
C ASP A 7 -14.34 7.55 -26.21
N ASP A 8 -13.21 7.99 -25.66
CA ASP A 8 -13.15 9.29 -24.95
C ASP A 8 -12.36 10.39 -25.70
N GLY A 9 -11.85 10.10 -26.90
CA GLY A 9 -11.15 11.08 -27.74
C GLY A 9 -9.81 11.62 -27.18
N VAL A 10 -9.33 11.12 -26.03
CA VAL A 10 -8.03 11.47 -25.46
C VAL A 10 -6.96 10.50 -25.95
N PRO A 11 -5.86 10.96 -26.60
CA PRO A 11 -4.79 10.07 -27.04
C PRO A 11 -4.15 9.31 -25.86
N VAL A 12 -4.06 7.98 -25.96
CA VAL A 12 -3.51 7.07 -24.92
C VAL A 12 -2.19 7.57 -24.31
N ARG A 13 -1.29 8.12 -25.15
CA ARG A 13 0.01 8.66 -24.71
C ARG A 13 -0.11 9.87 -23.77
N ARG A 14 -1.15 10.70 -23.91
CA ARG A 14 -1.41 11.82 -22.99
C ARG A 14 -1.99 11.35 -21.66
N ARG A 15 -2.84 10.31 -21.67
CA ARG A 15 -3.38 9.70 -20.44
C ARG A 15 -2.27 9.06 -19.59
N MET A 16 -1.38 8.28 -20.23
CA MET A 16 -0.23 7.66 -19.55
C MET A 16 0.76 8.69 -18.97
N LYS A 17 0.96 9.84 -19.63
CA LYS A 17 1.84 10.90 -19.12
C LYS A 17 1.24 11.60 -17.89
N ARG A 18 -0.07 11.87 -17.90
CA ARG A 18 -0.77 12.53 -16.79
C ARG A 18 -0.95 11.62 -15.57
N ALA A 19 -1.17 10.32 -15.81
CA ALA A 19 -1.15 9.29 -14.78
C ALA A 19 0.21 9.27 -14.06
N ARG A 20 1.32 9.21 -14.83
CA ARG A 20 2.68 9.26 -14.28
C ARG A 20 2.98 10.53 -13.46
N GLU A 21 2.64 11.71 -13.96
CA GLU A 21 2.84 12.96 -13.20
C GLU A 21 2.04 12.97 -11.88
N ASN A 22 0.85 12.36 -11.87
CA ASN A 22 0.04 12.21 -10.65
C ASN A 22 0.53 11.08 -9.72
N THR A 23 1.20 10.04 -10.22
CA THR A 23 1.69 8.89 -9.42
C THR A 23 3.19 8.89 -9.14
N GLU A 24 3.92 9.95 -9.53
CA GLU A 24 5.31 10.16 -9.14
C GLU A 24 5.39 10.33 -7.61
N GLY A 25 5.90 9.30 -6.93
CA GLY A 25 6.07 9.27 -5.48
C GLY A 25 5.35 8.10 -4.80
N PRO A 26 5.52 7.93 -3.48
CA PRO A 26 4.90 6.87 -2.72
C PRO A 26 3.39 6.98 -2.69
N LEU A 27 2.70 5.86 -2.62
CA LEU A 27 1.24 5.79 -2.60
C LEU A 27 0.74 5.16 -1.30
N ILE A 28 -0.33 5.72 -0.76
CA ILE A 28 -1.10 5.14 0.33
C ILE A 28 -2.50 4.83 -0.20
N PHE A 29 -2.85 3.55 -0.25
CA PHE A 29 -4.24 3.09 -0.41
C PHE A 29 -4.89 3.12 0.96
N LEU A 30 -5.85 4.02 1.13
CA LEU A 30 -6.36 4.40 2.44
C LEU A 30 -7.80 3.94 2.60
N ASP A 31 -8.07 3.09 3.58
CA ASP A 31 -9.42 2.93 4.11
C ASP A 31 -9.77 4.08 5.09
N VAL A 32 -11.06 4.26 5.36
CA VAL A 32 -11.60 5.24 6.29
C VAL A 32 -12.08 4.55 7.57
N ASP A 33 -12.95 3.56 7.43
CA ASP A 33 -13.46 2.82 8.58
C ASP A 33 -12.34 1.98 9.21
N GLY A 34 -12.20 2.04 10.53
CA GLY A 34 -11.13 1.34 11.26
C GLY A 34 -9.72 1.88 11.03
N VAL A 35 -9.56 2.97 10.25
CA VAL A 35 -8.28 3.64 9.97
C VAL A 35 -8.32 5.11 10.40
N LEU A 36 -9.15 5.93 9.74
CA LEU A 36 -9.32 7.36 10.06
C LEU A 36 -10.44 7.61 11.07
N ASN A 37 -11.28 6.62 11.29
CA ASN A 37 -12.15 6.52 12.44
C ASN A 37 -11.88 5.18 13.14
N CYS A 38 -12.47 4.99 14.31
CA CYS A 38 -12.43 3.72 15.03
C CYS A 38 -13.77 3.49 15.73
N ALA A 39 -14.01 2.28 16.21
CA ALA A 39 -15.22 1.92 16.95
C ALA A 39 -15.52 2.93 18.08
N ALA A 40 -14.49 3.39 18.80
CA ALA A 40 -14.64 4.39 19.84
C ALA A 40 -15.07 5.78 19.31
N SER A 41 -14.46 6.27 18.23
CA SER A 41 -14.84 7.57 17.66
C SER A 41 -16.23 7.54 17.02
N ARG A 42 -16.57 6.45 16.32
CA ARG A 42 -17.90 6.24 15.74
C ARG A 42 -18.98 6.14 16.82
N ALA A 43 -18.71 5.44 17.92
CA ALA A 43 -19.62 5.37 19.05
C ALA A 43 -19.82 6.75 19.73
N ALA A 44 -18.76 7.53 19.89
CA ALA A 44 -18.84 8.88 20.43
C ALA A 44 -19.69 9.80 19.54
N ALA A 45 -19.47 9.77 18.22
CA ALA A 45 -20.26 10.55 17.25
C ALA A 45 -21.74 10.12 17.24
N ALA A 46 -22.00 8.80 17.27
CA ALA A 46 -23.35 8.26 17.34
C ALA A 46 -24.08 8.72 18.62
N ASN A 47 -23.42 8.73 19.77
CA ASN A 47 -24.02 9.19 21.02
C ASN A 47 -24.37 10.69 20.98
N LEU A 48 -23.50 11.52 20.41
CA LEU A 48 -23.80 12.95 20.22
C LEU A 48 -25.00 13.18 19.29
N TYR A 49 -25.10 12.38 18.22
CA TYR A 49 -26.22 12.45 17.29
C TYR A 49 -27.54 12.00 17.94
N LEU A 50 -27.54 10.86 18.63
CA LEU A 50 -28.73 10.32 19.31
C LEU A 50 -29.22 11.21 20.46
N THR A 51 -28.35 12.02 21.04
CA THR A 51 -28.70 13.02 22.06
C THR A 51 -29.02 14.40 21.46
N GLU A 52 -29.21 14.48 20.14
CA GLU A 52 -29.57 15.68 19.38
C GLU A 52 -28.59 16.85 19.58
N LYS A 53 -27.34 16.56 19.95
CA LYS A 53 -26.29 17.58 20.15
C LYS A 53 -25.62 17.99 18.86
N ILE A 54 -25.70 17.16 17.84
CA ILE A 54 -25.14 17.40 16.52
C ILE A 54 -26.12 16.95 15.43
N THR A 55 -26.00 17.56 14.25
CA THR A 55 -26.74 17.13 13.06
C THR A 55 -26.16 15.85 12.47
N TRP A 56 -26.88 15.25 11.52
CA TRP A 56 -26.35 14.07 10.82
C TRP A 56 -25.10 14.43 9.98
N GLU A 57 -25.01 15.63 9.40
CA GLU A 57 -23.84 16.10 8.65
C GLU A 57 -22.61 16.19 9.56
N GLN A 58 -22.79 16.72 10.76
CA GLN A 58 -21.74 16.80 11.77
C GLN A 58 -21.30 15.41 12.24
N LYS A 59 -22.24 14.46 12.38
CA LYS A 59 -21.91 13.06 12.63
C LYS A 59 -21.08 12.47 11.50
N LEU A 60 -21.51 12.65 10.24
CA LEU A 60 -20.77 12.12 9.09
C LEU A 60 -19.35 12.68 9.02
N ALA A 61 -19.17 13.99 9.25
CA ALA A 61 -17.85 14.60 9.27
C ALA A 61 -16.96 14.06 10.41
N ALA A 62 -17.56 13.70 11.55
CA ALA A 62 -16.85 13.07 12.67
C ALA A 62 -16.49 11.60 12.36
N ASP A 63 -17.36 10.87 11.66
CA ASP A 63 -17.10 9.52 11.20
C ASP A 63 -16.06 9.51 10.06
N ALA A 64 -15.94 10.56 9.26
CA ALA A 64 -14.97 10.59 8.16
C ALA A 64 -13.52 10.58 8.65
N ALA A 65 -13.22 11.36 9.69
CA ALA A 65 -11.88 11.44 10.23
C ALA A 65 -11.89 11.98 11.67
N ALA A 66 -11.51 11.12 12.61
CA ALA A 66 -11.24 11.50 13.98
C ALA A 66 -9.95 12.36 14.05
N PRO A 67 -9.94 13.48 14.80
CA PRO A 67 -8.82 14.43 14.76
C PRO A 67 -7.44 13.82 15.08
N SER A 68 -7.36 12.90 16.06
CA SER A 68 -6.11 12.26 16.43
C SER A 68 -5.57 11.32 15.35
N LEU A 69 -6.45 10.57 14.68
CA LEU A 69 -6.07 9.64 13.61
C LEU A 69 -5.65 10.40 12.35
N LEU A 70 -6.35 11.49 12.03
CA LEU A 70 -5.96 12.41 10.96
C LEU A 70 -4.58 13.05 11.22
N THR A 71 -4.28 13.40 12.48
CA THR A 71 -2.96 13.93 12.85
C THR A 71 -1.84 12.91 12.56
N ASN A 72 -2.10 11.62 12.79
CA ASN A 72 -1.14 10.56 12.49
C ASN A 72 -0.94 10.38 10.98
N LEU A 73 -2.02 10.47 10.18
CA LEU A 73 -1.92 10.45 8.72
C LEU A 73 -1.12 11.66 8.19
N VAL A 74 -1.36 12.86 8.72
CA VAL A 74 -0.59 14.06 8.36
C VAL A 74 0.90 13.87 8.63
N SER A 75 1.25 13.33 9.80
CA SER A 75 2.64 13.01 10.14
C SER A 75 3.26 12.02 9.15
N LEU A 76 2.56 10.93 8.83
CA LEU A 76 3.00 9.93 7.86
C LEU A 76 3.25 10.56 6.47
N ILE A 77 2.31 11.37 5.98
CA ILE A 77 2.44 12.01 4.67
C ILE A 77 3.58 13.03 4.65
N GLN A 78 3.77 13.81 5.71
CA GLN A 78 4.89 14.75 5.81
C GLN A 78 6.25 14.05 5.78
N GLN A 79 6.35 12.87 6.39
CA GLN A 79 7.60 12.10 6.43
C GLN A 79 7.92 11.40 5.10
N THR A 80 6.88 10.95 4.39
CA THR A 80 7.04 10.08 3.21
C THR A 80 6.78 10.78 1.88
N GLU A 81 6.17 11.97 1.92
CA GLU A 81 5.63 12.68 0.75
C GLU A 81 4.65 11.80 -0.05
N ALA A 82 4.00 10.86 0.63
CA ALA A 82 3.08 9.93 -0.01
C ALA A 82 1.80 10.62 -0.47
N LYS A 83 1.28 10.17 -1.60
CA LYS A 83 0.00 10.58 -2.17
C LYS A 83 -1.08 9.57 -1.78
N VAL A 84 -2.32 10.05 -1.62
CA VAL A 84 -3.44 9.21 -1.14
C VAL A 84 -4.31 8.75 -2.31
N VAL A 85 -4.58 7.45 -2.35
CA VAL A 85 -5.62 6.82 -3.15
C VAL A 85 -6.70 6.32 -2.20
N LEU A 86 -7.95 6.74 -2.39
CA LEU A 86 -9.05 6.30 -1.53
C LEU A 86 -9.44 4.86 -1.88
N SER A 87 -9.25 3.96 -0.93
CA SER A 87 -9.55 2.53 -1.05
C SER A 87 -10.53 2.14 0.06
N SER A 88 -11.72 2.73 0.01
CA SER A 88 -12.74 2.61 1.04
C SER A 88 -14.13 2.55 0.43
N THR A 89 -15.10 1.93 1.10
CA THR A 89 -16.52 2.00 0.69
C THR A 89 -17.05 3.44 0.65
N TRP A 90 -16.40 4.37 1.36
CA TRP A 90 -16.69 5.81 1.31
C TRP A 90 -16.59 6.41 -0.09
N ARG A 91 -15.83 5.80 -1.01
CA ARG A 91 -15.70 6.26 -2.40
C ARG A 91 -16.93 5.99 -3.27
N LEU A 92 -17.82 5.08 -2.84
CA LEU A 92 -18.94 4.57 -3.65
C LEU A 92 -20.12 5.55 -3.70
N ALA A 93 -20.23 6.47 -2.76
CA ALA A 93 -21.25 7.51 -2.75
C ALA A 93 -20.63 8.90 -2.75
N ASP A 94 -21.08 9.77 -3.66
CA ASP A 94 -20.57 11.14 -3.81
C ASP A 94 -20.57 11.87 -2.46
N ARG A 95 -21.65 11.72 -1.68
CA ARG A 95 -21.80 12.39 -0.39
C ARG A 95 -20.71 12.00 0.62
N THR A 96 -20.39 10.72 0.76
CA THR A 96 -19.35 10.27 1.69
C THR A 96 -17.98 10.64 1.16
N ARG A 97 -17.76 10.51 -0.16
CA ARG A 97 -16.53 10.92 -0.83
C ARG A 97 -16.23 12.40 -0.63
N ASP A 98 -17.22 13.27 -0.85
CA ASP A 98 -17.07 14.73 -0.70
C ASP A 98 -16.69 15.10 0.73
N VAL A 99 -17.27 14.43 1.73
CA VAL A 99 -16.95 14.69 3.13
C VAL A 99 -15.52 14.26 3.48
N ILE A 100 -15.09 13.06 3.08
CA ILE A 100 -13.69 12.64 3.37
C ILE A 100 -12.70 13.54 2.61
N GLU A 101 -12.98 13.90 1.36
CA GLU A 101 -12.17 14.83 0.59
C GLU A 101 -12.06 16.21 1.27
N GLU A 102 -13.17 16.78 1.75
CA GLU A 102 -13.16 18.06 2.46
C GLU A 102 -12.29 17.98 3.73
N ARG A 103 -12.41 16.88 4.49
CA ARG A 103 -11.65 16.68 5.73
C ARG A 103 -10.15 16.53 5.47
N LEU A 104 -9.76 15.76 4.45
CA LEU A 104 -8.35 15.61 4.06
C LEU A 104 -7.80 16.91 3.48
N ARG A 105 -8.56 17.60 2.62
CA ARG A 105 -8.16 18.88 2.02
C ARG A 105 -7.94 19.96 3.07
N ALA A 106 -8.75 20.00 4.13
CA ALA A 106 -8.55 20.90 5.26
C ALA A 106 -7.21 20.69 5.99
N SER A 107 -6.58 19.53 5.80
CA SER A 107 -5.24 19.19 6.32
C SER A 107 -4.15 19.20 5.23
N ASN A 108 -4.42 19.83 4.08
CA ASN A 108 -3.54 19.86 2.90
C ASN A 108 -3.19 18.47 2.34
N ILE A 109 -4.09 17.50 2.46
CA ILE A 109 -3.96 16.17 1.86
C ILE A 109 -4.91 16.09 0.66
N GLU A 110 -4.38 15.76 -0.51
CA GLU A 110 -5.15 15.55 -1.74
C GLU A 110 -5.31 14.05 -2.02
N ILE A 111 -6.54 13.65 -2.40
CA ILE A 111 -6.82 12.33 -2.95
C ILE A 111 -6.53 12.38 -4.46
N ILE A 112 -5.53 11.63 -4.91
CA ILE A 112 -5.11 11.62 -6.33
C ILE A 112 -5.89 10.62 -7.19
N GLY A 113 -6.68 9.75 -6.55
CA GLY A 113 -7.47 8.73 -7.20
C GLY A 113 -8.30 7.92 -6.22
N VAL A 114 -9.19 7.09 -6.75
CA VAL A 114 -9.98 6.13 -5.97
C VAL A 114 -9.84 4.75 -6.60
N THR A 115 -9.82 3.69 -5.79
CA THR A 115 -9.82 2.33 -6.34
C THR A 115 -11.13 2.05 -7.10
N PRO A 116 -11.09 1.28 -8.21
CA PRO A 116 -12.32 0.84 -8.87
C PRO A 116 -13.15 -0.05 -7.94
N GLU A 117 -14.41 -0.26 -8.27
CA GLU A 117 -15.21 -1.33 -7.67
C GLU A 117 -14.84 -2.67 -8.32
N ALA A 118 -14.81 -3.74 -7.53
CA ALA A 118 -14.77 -5.08 -8.09
C ALA A 118 -16.05 -5.36 -8.91
N THR A 119 -15.94 -6.27 -9.85
CA THR A 119 -17.02 -6.66 -10.75
C THR A 119 -17.49 -8.07 -10.42
N PRO A 120 -18.71 -8.49 -10.80
CA PRO A 120 -19.16 -9.87 -10.63
C PRO A 120 -18.29 -10.93 -11.33
N SER A 121 -17.43 -10.52 -12.26
CA SER A 121 -16.44 -11.40 -12.91
C SER A 121 -15.14 -11.55 -12.12
N ASP A 122 -14.93 -10.76 -11.07
CA ASP A 122 -13.78 -10.87 -10.20
C ASP A 122 -13.95 -12.04 -9.24
N ASP A 123 -12.88 -12.83 -9.11
CA ASP A 123 -12.83 -13.95 -8.17
C ASP A 123 -12.51 -13.41 -6.77
N CYS A 124 -13.56 -12.92 -6.12
CA CYS A 124 -13.55 -12.44 -4.74
C CYS A 124 -13.76 -13.57 -3.71
N ALA A 125 -13.57 -14.83 -4.10
CA ALA A 125 -13.72 -15.95 -3.18
C ALA A 125 -12.52 -16.03 -2.22
N GLY A 126 -12.82 -16.19 -0.93
CA GLY A 126 -11.86 -16.50 0.13
C GLY A 126 -11.39 -17.96 0.09
N ALA A 127 -10.61 -18.34 1.10
CA ALA A 127 -10.04 -19.69 1.20
C ALA A 127 -11.11 -20.80 1.37
N ASP A 128 -12.29 -20.45 1.87
CA ASP A 128 -13.45 -21.32 2.02
C ASP A 128 -14.35 -21.38 0.76
N GLY A 129 -14.03 -20.60 -0.27
CA GLY A 129 -14.80 -20.50 -1.51
C GLY A 129 -15.99 -19.55 -1.44
N GLU A 130 -16.22 -18.89 -0.31
CA GLU A 130 -17.28 -17.89 -0.13
C GLU A 130 -16.74 -16.48 -0.42
N PHE A 131 -17.64 -15.51 -0.63
CA PHE A 131 -17.23 -14.13 -0.87
C PHE A 131 -16.45 -13.55 0.31
N SER A 132 -15.29 -12.95 0.03
CA SER A 132 -14.43 -12.26 0.99
C SER A 132 -14.23 -10.79 0.61
N PRO A 133 -14.62 -9.84 1.48
CA PRO A 133 -14.35 -8.41 1.26
C PRO A 133 -12.85 -8.08 1.25
N GLU A 134 -12.02 -8.88 1.94
CA GLU A 134 -10.56 -8.74 1.96
C GLU A 134 -9.96 -9.06 0.58
N VAL A 135 -10.44 -10.13 -0.06
CA VAL A 135 -10.04 -10.48 -1.43
C VAL A 135 -10.50 -9.41 -2.42
N GLU A 136 -11.74 -8.94 -2.27
CA GLU A 136 -12.30 -7.86 -3.08
C GLU A 136 -11.42 -6.59 -3.00
N ARG A 137 -11.16 -6.10 -1.79
CA ARG A 137 -10.31 -4.93 -1.54
C ARG A 137 -8.92 -5.08 -2.15
N ALA A 138 -8.30 -6.26 -2.00
CA ALA A 138 -6.99 -6.53 -2.58
C ALA A 138 -7.02 -6.50 -4.13
N ILE A 139 -8.08 -7.00 -4.76
CA ILE A 139 -8.27 -6.94 -6.22
C ILE A 139 -8.41 -5.49 -6.70
N GLU A 140 -9.19 -4.68 -6.01
CA GLU A 140 -9.41 -3.28 -6.36
C GLU A 140 -8.11 -2.47 -6.35
N ILE A 141 -7.28 -2.65 -5.31
CA ILE A 141 -5.96 -2.00 -5.19
C ILE A 141 -5.04 -2.46 -6.32
N MET A 142 -4.96 -3.77 -6.57
CA MET A 142 -4.11 -4.33 -7.63
C MET A 142 -4.53 -3.84 -9.01
N ARG A 143 -5.83 -3.74 -9.26
CA ARG A 143 -6.36 -3.20 -10.52
C ARG A 143 -5.98 -1.73 -10.70
N TRP A 144 -6.09 -0.92 -9.65
CA TRP A 144 -5.69 0.49 -9.71
C TRP A 144 -4.21 0.63 -10.07
N LEU A 145 -3.33 -0.13 -9.39
CA LEU A 145 -1.89 -0.11 -9.65
C LEU A 145 -1.55 -0.47 -11.10
N GLN A 146 -2.25 -1.46 -11.67
CA GLN A 146 -2.06 -1.86 -13.07
C GLN A 146 -2.53 -0.79 -14.06
N VAL A 147 -3.73 -0.23 -13.85
CA VAL A 147 -4.32 0.77 -14.76
C VAL A 147 -3.51 2.05 -14.78
N GLU A 148 -3.06 2.51 -13.62
CA GLU A 148 -2.28 3.74 -13.48
C GLU A 148 -0.77 3.54 -13.73
N CYS A 149 -0.36 2.31 -14.09
CA CYS A 149 1.05 1.93 -14.30
C CYS A 149 1.95 2.32 -13.11
N ALA A 150 1.41 2.23 -11.89
CA ALA A 150 2.03 2.68 -10.66
C ALA A 150 2.63 1.53 -9.82
N VAL A 151 2.70 0.32 -10.40
CA VAL A 151 3.27 -0.88 -9.75
C VAL A 151 4.74 -0.66 -9.32
N GLU A 152 5.45 0.21 -10.03
CA GLU A 152 6.86 0.55 -9.77
C GLU A 152 7.03 1.66 -8.72
N SER A 153 5.95 2.33 -8.29
CA SER A 153 6.04 3.33 -7.21
C SER A 153 6.03 2.61 -5.86
N PRO A 154 6.74 3.11 -4.83
CA PRO A 154 6.57 2.62 -3.46
C PRO A 154 5.11 2.74 -3.05
N TRP A 155 4.52 1.72 -2.43
CA TRP A 155 3.14 1.79 -2.00
C TRP A 155 2.83 0.92 -0.79
N ILE A 156 1.80 1.34 -0.04
CA ILE A 156 1.19 0.56 1.03
C ILE A 156 -0.32 0.69 1.00
N ALA A 157 -1.02 -0.33 1.49
CA ALA A 157 -2.40 -0.26 1.91
C ALA A 157 -2.48 -0.15 3.44
N ILE A 158 -3.36 0.72 3.94
CA ILE A 158 -3.66 0.88 5.36
C ILE A 158 -5.15 0.59 5.54
N ASP A 159 -5.45 -0.47 6.27
CA ASP A 159 -6.78 -1.08 6.33
C ASP A 159 -6.95 -1.83 7.67
N ASP A 160 -8.16 -1.92 8.20
CA ASP A 160 -8.48 -2.72 9.39
C ASP A 160 -8.87 -4.17 9.05
N MET A 161 -9.10 -4.47 7.78
CA MET A 161 -9.27 -5.83 7.27
C MET A 161 -7.92 -6.52 7.04
N ASP A 162 -7.81 -7.84 7.31
CA ASP A 162 -6.55 -8.58 7.09
C ASP A 162 -6.33 -8.92 5.61
N LEU A 163 -5.87 -7.94 4.83
CA LEU A 163 -5.63 -8.12 3.39
C LEU A 163 -4.50 -9.11 3.06
N VAL A 164 -3.63 -9.45 4.01
CA VAL A 164 -2.51 -10.38 3.77
C VAL A 164 -2.89 -11.80 4.14
N GLY A 165 -3.50 -12.02 5.30
CA GLY A 165 -3.98 -13.33 5.72
C GLY A 165 -5.22 -13.78 4.96
N GLU A 166 -6.19 -12.88 4.76
CA GLU A 166 -7.51 -13.21 4.20
C GLU A 166 -7.68 -12.71 2.76
N GLY A 167 -6.83 -11.80 2.27
CA GLY A 167 -6.88 -11.29 0.88
C GLY A 167 -6.39 -12.25 -0.22
N GLY A 168 -6.54 -13.56 -0.03
CA GLY A 168 -6.33 -14.57 -1.07
C GLY A 168 -4.88 -14.67 -1.60
N GLY A 169 -3.89 -14.26 -0.79
CA GLY A 169 -2.48 -14.24 -1.17
C GLY A 169 -2.11 -13.17 -2.21
N ARG A 170 -2.99 -12.19 -2.45
CA ARG A 170 -2.76 -11.09 -3.39
C ARG A 170 -1.90 -9.99 -2.79
N MET A 171 -2.03 -9.74 -1.49
CA MET A 171 -1.27 -8.71 -0.79
C MET A 171 -0.02 -9.28 -0.13
N GLN A 172 1.09 -8.54 -0.20
CA GLN A 172 2.31 -8.89 0.53
C GLN A 172 2.43 -8.03 1.79
N ALA A 173 2.96 -8.60 2.88
CA ALA A 173 3.14 -7.88 4.14
C ALA A 173 4.00 -6.60 4.04
N ALA A 174 4.88 -6.52 3.04
CA ALA A 174 5.69 -5.32 2.76
C ALA A 174 4.86 -4.13 2.25
N HIS A 175 3.67 -4.39 1.72
CA HIS A 175 2.75 -3.41 1.14
C HIS A 175 1.49 -3.21 1.98
N PHE A 176 1.45 -3.69 3.21
CA PHE A 176 0.23 -3.64 4.03
C PHE A 176 0.50 -3.27 5.47
N VAL A 177 -0.30 -2.36 6.03
CA VAL A 177 -0.33 -2.03 7.46
C VAL A 177 -1.73 -2.28 7.98
N HIS A 178 -1.86 -3.31 8.80
CA HIS A 178 -3.11 -3.70 9.42
C HIS A 178 -3.39 -2.84 10.66
N THR A 179 -4.50 -2.09 10.66
CA THR A 179 -4.99 -1.36 11.84
C THR A 179 -5.95 -2.22 12.67
N ASP A 180 -6.24 -1.75 13.88
CA ASP A 180 -7.23 -2.33 14.78
C ASP A 180 -8.44 -1.38 14.77
N ASP A 181 -9.63 -1.86 14.38
CA ASP A 181 -10.85 -1.02 14.35
C ASP A 181 -11.19 -0.38 15.70
N GLY A 182 -10.72 -0.94 16.82
CA GLY A 182 -10.84 -0.34 18.14
C GLY A 182 -9.97 0.90 18.35
N GLN A 183 -8.89 1.05 17.57
CA GLN A 183 -7.85 2.07 17.79
C GLN A 183 -7.60 2.99 16.59
N GLY A 184 -7.82 2.51 15.36
CA GLY A 184 -7.51 3.22 14.13
C GLY A 184 -6.03 3.29 13.80
N LEU A 185 -5.66 4.26 12.96
CA LEU A 185 -4.28 4.60 12.62
C LEU A 185 -3.56 5.24 13.81
N THR A 186 -3.04 4.42 14.71
CA THR A 186 -2.22 4.87 15.85
C THR A 186 -0.87 5.45 15.40
N PRO A 187 -0.14 6.20 16.26
CA PRO A 187 1.19 6.69 15.92
C PRO A 187 2.17 5.56 15.55
N ALA A 188 2.09 4.41 16.24
CA ALA A 188 2.93 3.26 15.94
C ALA A 188 2.63 2.66 14.55
N LYS A 189 1.35 2.66 14.14
CA LYS A 189 0.95 2.21 12.80
C LYS A 189 1.34 3.19 11.71
N ALA A 190 1.28 4.49 11.99
CA ALA A 190 1.80 5.51 11.09
C ALA A 190 3.33 5.40 10.90
N GLU A 191 4.08 5.11 11.97
CA GLU A 191 5.52 4.86 11.88
C GLU A 191 5.82 3.58 11.06
N GLU A 192 5.10 2.48 11.34
CA GLU A 192 5.21 1.23 10.57
C GLU A 192 4.99 1.46 9.05
N ALA A 193 3.97 2.26 8.72
CA ALA A 193 3.67 2.68 7.35
C ALA A 193 4.83 3.48 6.72
N ALA A 194 5.40 4.42 7.46
CA ALA A 194 6.52 5.23 6.99
C ALA A 194 7.75 4.36 6.72
N GLU A 195 8.11 3.47 7.66
CA GLU A 195 9.23 2.54 7.52
C GLU A 195 9.08 1.66 6.28
N LYS A 196 7.89 1.09 6.05
CA LYS A 196 7.60 0.25 4.88
C LYS A 196 7.76 1.01 3.57
N LEU A 197 7.21 2.22 3.46
CA LEU A 197 7.33 3.05 2.26
C LEU A 197 8.78 3.47 1.97
N LEU A 198 9.51 3.89 3.01
CA LEU A 198 10.91 4.32 2.86
C LEU A 198 11.83 3.14 2.51
N ALA A 199 11.56 1.94 3.05
CA ALA A 199 12.31 0.74 2.71
C ALA A 199 12.14 0.30 1.24
N GLN A 200 10.97 0.56 0.64
CA GLN A 200 10.73 0.29 -0.78
C GLN A 200 11.53 1.25 -1.69
N ARG A 201 11.59 2.55 -1.35
CA ARG A 201 12.42 3.55 -2.07
C ARG A 201 13.91 3.16 -2.13
N GLY A 202 14.44 2.60 -1.05
CA GLY A 202 15.84 2.17 -0.99
C GLY A 202 16.19 1.04 -1.97
N LYS A 203 15.22 0.19 -2.31
CA LYS A 203 15.41 -0.94 -3.24
C LYS A 203 15.43 -0.49 -4.70
N GLU A 204 14.65 0.52 -5.06
CA GLU A 204 14.65 1.11 -6.41
C GLU A 204 16.01 1.75 -6.76
N MET A 205 16.62 2.48 -5.82
CA MET A 205 17.95 3.07 -6.05
C MET A 205 19.04 2.00 -6.25
N LEU A 206 18.98 0.89 -5.50
CA LEU A 206 19.96 -0.20 -5.62
C LEU A 206 19.78 -1.01 -6.91
N ALA A 207 18.52 -1.25 -7.33
CA ALA A 207 18.21 -1.94 -8.59
C ALA A 207 18.62 -1.08 -9.81
N SER A 208 18.43 0.23 -9.74
CA SER A 208 18.84 1.18 -10.79
C SER A 208 20.37 1.29 -10.91
N ALA A 209 21.09 1.31 -9.78
CA ALA A 209 22.56 1.42 -9.77
C ALA A 209 23.30 0.18 -10.30
N CYS A 210 22.68 -1.01 -10.29
CA CYS A 210 23.30 -2.24 -10.80
C CYS A 210 23.05 -2.48 -12.31
N GLY A 211 22.22 -1.66 -12.96
CA GLY A 211 21.85 -1.82 -14.38
C GLY A 211 22.88 -1.32 -15.40
N ASP A 212 23.94 -0.64 -14.96
CA ASP A 212 24.87 0.08 -15.86
C ASP A 212 26.25 -0.60 -16.03
N ALA A 213 26.43 -1.82 -15.51
CA ALA A 213 27.66 -2.60 -15.67
C ALA A 213 27.69 -3.40 -17.00
N GLY A 214 27.21 -2.78 -18.08
CA GLY A 214 26.88 -3.44 -19.33
C GLY A 214 27.59 -2.94 -20.58
N ASP A 215 28.82 -2.41 -20.50
CA ASP A 215 29.75 -2.38 -21.65
C ASP A 215 31.20 -2.14 -21.18
N CYS A 216 31.86 -3.19 -20.72
CA CYS A 216 33.31 -3.20 -20.57
C CYS A 216 33.84 -4.27 -21.51
N GLN A 217 34.10 -3.88 -22.76
CA GLN A 217 34.76 -4.70 -23.76
C GLN A 217 36.09 -5.20 -23.20
N GLY A 218 36.15 -6.49 -22.93
CA GLY A 218 37.37 -7.19 -22.54
C GLY A 218 38.29 -7.33 -23.74
N GLU A 219 39.27 -6.44 -23.83
CA GLU A 219 40.54 -6.71 -24.48
C GLU A 219 41.65 -6.71 -23.43
N SER A 220 42.67 -7.55 -23.67
CA SER A 220 43.90 -7.80 -22.91
C SER A 220 43.78 -8.87 -21.81
N ASP A 221 44.71 -9.79 -21.63
CA ASP A 221 45.83 -10.24 -22.44
C ASP A 221 46.23 -11.60 -21.85
N SER A 222 46.48 -12.54 -22.74
CA SER A 222 47.09 -13.81 -22.42
C SER A 222 48.53 -13.60 -21.96
N ARG A 223 48.90 -14.03 -20.74
CA ARG A 223 50.15 -14.78 -20.46
C ARG A 223 50.44 -14.97 -18.96
N VAL A 224 50.55 -16.26 -18.61
CA VAL A 224 51.58 -16.88 -17.74
C VAL A 224 51.56 -16.51 -16.25
N ARG A 225 51.19 -17.46 -15.40
CA ARG A 225 52.13 -18.28 -14.61
C ARG A 225 51.41 -19.49 -13.96
N ARG A 226 52.01 -20.67 -14.16
CA ARG A 226 51.74 -21.94 -13.47
C ARG A 226 52.64 -22.04 -12.23
N GLU A 227 52.31 -23.03 -11.38
CA GLU A 227 53.05 -23.59 -10.23
C GLU A 227 52.94 -22.75 -8.94
N ALA A 228 52.62 -23.28 -7.75
CA ALA A 228 52.76 -24.63 -7.16
C ALA A 228 51.63 -24.82 -6.11
N ASP A 229 50.91 -25.95 -6.06
CA ASP A 229 51.24 -27.24 -5.44
C ASP A 229 51.28 -27.27 -3.90
N ARG A 230 50.70 -28.36 -3.36
CA ARG A 230 50.78 -28.96 -2.01
C ARG A 230 49.74 -28.50 -0.97
N GLU A 231 48.74 -29.31 -0.64
CA GLU A 231 48.71 -30.60 0.10
C GLU A 231 48.15 -30.33 1.52
N GLY A 232 47.17 -31.12 1.97
CA GLY A 232 46.72 -31.03 3.36
C GLY A 232 45.35 -31.63 3.63
N THR A 233 45.23 -32.94 3.46
CA THR A 233 44.18 -33.79 4.03
C THR A 233 44.13 -33.67 5.56
N ALA A 234 42.92 -33.63 6.16
CA ALA A 234 42.57 -34.48 7.31
C ALA A 234 41.11 -34.29 7.76
N SER A 235 40.44 -35.44 7.85
CA SER A 235 39.19 -35.70 8.54
C SER A 235 39.34 -35.56 10.07
N ALA A 236 38.28 -35.13 10.75
CA ALA A 236 38.02 -35.58 12.12
C ALA A 236 36.52 -35.53 12.45
N ASN A 237 35.98 -36.71 12.67
CA ASN A 237 34.70 -36.99 13.31
C ASN A 237 34.68 -36.46 14.76
N TYR A 238 33.52 -36.01 15.24
CA TYR A 238 33.24 -36.00 16.68
C TYR A 238 31.90 -36.66 16.97
N THR A 239 31.96 -37.71 17.79
CA THR A 239 30.85 -38.55 18.23
C THR A 239 30.63 -38.28 19.73
N VAL A 240 29.38 -37.99 20.08
CA VAL A 240 28.61 -38.31 21.30
C VAL A 240 29.23 -38.03 22.68
N ALA A 241 28.47 -37.30 23.51
CA ALA A 241 28.26 -37.67 24.91
C ALA A 241 26.83 -37.31 25.35
N VAL A 242 26.07 -38.36 25.67
CA VAL A 242 24.86 -38.35 26.50
C VAL A 242 25.31 -38.22 27.97
N SER A 243 24.67 -37.37 28.76
CA SER A 243 24.52 -37.64 30.19
C SER A 243 23.28 -36.94 30.75
N THR A 244 22.42 -37.77 31.31
CA THR A 244 21.25 -37.48 32.15
C THR A 244 21.63 -36.83 33.48
N ALA A 245 20.75 -35.95 33.97
CA ALA A 245 20.26 -35.88 35.34
C ALA A 245 18.91 -35.17 35.34
#